data_AF-A0A3D8JYA5-F1
#
_entry.id   AF-A0A3D8JYA5-F1
#
_cell.length_a   1.000
_cell.length_b   1.000
_cell.length_c   1.000
_cell.angle_alpha   90.00
_cell.angle_beta   90.00
_cell.angle_gamma   90.00
#
_symmetry.space_group_name_H-M   'P 1'
#
loop_
_entity.id
_entity.type
_entity.pdbx_description
1 polymer ?
#
loop_
_entity_poly.entity_id
_entity_poly.type
_entity_poly.pdbx_seq_one_letter_code
_entity_poly.pdbx_strand_id
1 'polypeptide(L)'
;MTARAPDADRLNHLRYAVIPYYVQGVRAGISALDLSAKHDPLTPLELHLDGVEAPVYSTILTAHTQTASSIAALYSRLLLEFLGLKSTGKPSALVTIQGRKNGDIGIEHYVRDDDSALSKLDPSCVDYFADSSNVERAWIVTCDFAGQRLAHVTDDYKLDGLDVTPMLRRTFETIPELVSHAFFAVANTQAMRAPPRDDFGL
;
A
#
# COMPACT_ATOMS: atom_id res chain seq x y z
N MET A 1 16.35 -2.25 -24.67
CA MET A 1 17.15 -1.95 -23.46
C MET A 1 16.53 -2.72 -22.31
N THR A 2 17.22 -3.74 -21.79
CA THR A 2 16.79 -4.48 -20.60
C THR A 2 16.89 -3.57 -19.38
N ALA A 3 15.81 -3.44 -18.61
CA ALA A 3 15.82 -2.68 -17.36
C ALA A 3 16.92 -3.22 -16.44
N ARG A 4 17.76 -2.32 -15.89
CA ARG A 4 18.80 -2.69 -14.93
C ARG A 4 18.11 -3.22 -13.67
N ALA A 5 18.50 -4.40 -13.22
CA ALA A 5 18.02 -4.94 -11.94
C ALA A 5 18.36 -3.93 -10.82
N PRO A 6 17.44 -3.69 -9.86
CA PRO A 6 17.71 -2.80 -8.74
C PRO A 6 18.90 -3.32 -7.92
N ASP A 7 19.74 -2.40 -7.42
CA ASP A 7 20.85 -2.77 -6.55
C ASP A 7 20.37 -3.21 -5.16
N ALA A 8 21.24 -3.94 -4.45
CA ALA A 8 20.93 -4.51 -3.15
C ALA A 8 20.60 -3.45 -2.08
N ASP A 9 21.27 -2.28 -2.13
CA ASP A 9 21.05 -1.20 -1.18
C ASP A 9 19.64 -0.61 -1.32
N ARG A 10 19.17 -0.43 -2.55
CA ARG A 10 17.80 0.02 -2.82
C ARG A 10 16.77 -1.00 -2.38
N LEU A 11 17.00 -2.29 -2.61
CA LEU A 11 16.12 -3.37 -2.13
C LEU A 11 16.06 -3.44 -0.60
N ASN A 12 17.21 -3.28 0.07
CA ASN A 12 17.33 -3.20 1.53
C ASN A 12 16.56 -1.99 2.08
N HIS A 13 16.78 -0.80 1.50
CA HIS A 13 16.09 0.42 1.92
C HIS A 13 14.56 0.30 1.78
N LEU A 14 14.09 -0.28 0.67
CA LEU A 14 12.67 -0.54 0.48
C LEU A 14 12.12 -1.50 1.54
N ARG A 15 12.80 -2.63 1.78
CA ARG A 15 12.35 -3.65 2.74
C ARG A 15 12.34 -3.15 4.18
N TYR A 16 13.36 -2.43 4.61
CA TYR A 16 13.56 -2.08 6.02
C TYR A 16 13.08 -0.69 6.41
N ALA A 17 12.89 0.22 5.46
CA ALA A 17 12.43 1.58 5.74
C ALA A 17 11.09 1.89 5.04
N VAL A 18 11.03 1.76 3.72
CA VAL A 18 9.90 2.30 2.93
C VAL A 18 8.62 1.46 3.11
N ILE A 19 8.68 0.14 2.90
CA ILE A 19 7.51 -0.73 3.05
C ILE A 19 6.98 -0.72 4.50
N PRO A 20 7.82 -0.82 5.56
CA PRO A 20 7.35 -0.66 6.94
C PRO A 20 6.70 0.70 7.21
N TYR A 21 7.25 1.79 6.66
CA TYR A 21 6.67 3.13 6.78
C TYR A 21 5.27 3.20 6.14
N TYR A 22 5.09 2.64 4.95
CA TYR A 22 3.76 2.56 4.32
C TYR A 22 2.77 1.73 5.14
N VAL A 23 3.20 0.57 5.66
CA VAL A 23 2.37 -0.26 6.54
C VAL A 23 1.95 0.50 7.81
N GLN A 24 2.86 1.27 8.41
CA GLN A 24 2.53 2.13 9.55
C GLN A 24 1.52 3.23 9.17
N GLY A 25 1.69 3.88 8.01
CA GLY A 25 0.74 4.87 7.53
C GLY A 25 -0.65 4.29 7.26
N VAL A 26 -0.74 3.06 6.75
CA VAL A 26 -2.03 2.34 6.61
C VAL A 26 -2.68 2.11 7.98
N ARG A 27 -1.92 1.66 8.98
CA ARG A 27 -2.43 1.48 10.35
C ARG A 27 -2.87 2.80 10.99
N ALA A 28 -2.15 3.90 10.73
CA ALA A 28 -2.56 5.23 11.19
C ALA A 28 -3.91 5.66 10.59
N GLY A 29 -4.24 5.17 9.38
CA GLY A 29 -5.57 5.33 8.78
C GLY A 29 -6.69 4.74 9.64
N ILE A 30 -6.48 3.58 10.29
CA ILE A 30 -7.47 2.99 11.21
C ILE A 30 -7.72 3.92 12.39
N SER A 31 -6.66 4.39 13.04
CA SER A 31 -6.75 5.32 14.17
C SER A 31 -7.48 6.61 13.76
N ALA A 32 -7.22 7.13 12.56
CA ALA A 32 -7.91 8.29 12.02
C ALA A 32 -9.42 8.06 11.82
N LEU A 33 -9.80 6.90 11.28
CA LEU A 33 -11.21 6.53 11.13
C LEU A 33 -11.90 6.35 12.49
N ASP A 34 -11.21 5.74 13.46
CA ASP A 34 -11.73 5.57 14.82
C ASP A 34 -11.93 6.91 15.54
N LEU A 35 -10.98 7.83 15.42
CA LEU A 35 -11.10 9.18 15.96
C LEU A 35 -12.26 9.94 15.31
N SER A 36 -12.36 9.89 13.98
CA SER A 36 -13.43 10.56 13.24
C SER A 36 -14.82 10.02 13.58
N ALA A 37 -14.94 8.75 13.95
CA ALA A 37 -16.22 8.15 14.33
C ALA A 37 -16.67 8.52 15.75
N LYS A 38 -15.73 8.89 16.64
CA LYS A 38 -15.99 9.11 18.07
C LYS A 38 -16.19 10.57 18.45
N HIS A 39 -15.72 11.51 17.63
CA HIS A 39 -15.62 12.91 17.99
C HIS A 39 -16.17 13.83 16.90
N ASP A 40 -16.54 15.06 17.29
CA ASP A 40 -17.02 16.05 16.33
C ASP A 40 -15.91 16.45 15.34
N PRO A 41 -16.19 16.56 14.02
CA PRO A 41 -15.19 16.91 13.02
C PRO A 41 -14.44 18.23 13.28
N LEU A 42 -15.06 19.18 13.99
CA LEU A 42 -14.49 20.48 14.33
C LEU A 42 -13.80 20.50 15.70
N THR A 43 -13.71 19.35 16.39
CA THR A 43 -13.00 19.23 17.66
C THR A 43 -11.56 19.73 17.51
N PRO A 44 -11.08 20.65 18.35
CA PRO A 44 -9.69 21.07 18.33
C PRO A 44 -8.74 19.88 18.59
N LEU A 45 -7.66 19.82 17.83
CA LEU A 45 -6.60 18.83 17.98
C LEU A 45 -5.27 19.54 18.13
N GLU A 46 -4.51 19.14 19.14
CA GLU A 46 -3.19 19.69 19.44
C GLU A 46 -2.15 18.57 19.52
N LEU A 47 -0.96 18.83 18.99
CA LEU A 47 0.21 17.98 19.18
C LEU A 47 1.14 18.61 20.20
N HIS A 48 1.46 17.82 21.23
CA HIS A 48 2.38 18.16 22.29
C HIS A 48 3.60 17.23 22.19
N LEU A 49 4.79 17.78 22.38
CA LEU A 49 6.03 17.01 22.44
C LEU A 49 6.49 16.92 23.89
N ASP A 50 7.00 15.76 24.30
CA ASP A 50 7.52 15.58 25.65
C ASP A 50 8.60 16.62 25.96
N GLY A 51 8.42 17.33 27.09
CA GLY A 51 9.31 18.40 27.52
C GLY A 51 9.06 19.77 26.85
N VAL A 52 8.04 19.90 26.00
CA VAL A 52 7.60 21.18 25.42
C VAL A 52 6.26 21.57 26.04
N GLU A 53 6.22 22.73 26.72
CA GLU A 53 5.04 23.17 27.49
C GLU A 53 3.88 23.61 26.60
N ALA A 54 4.17 24.23 25.45
CA ALA A 54 3.17 24.70 24.51
C ALA A 54 2.93 23.69 23.37
N PRO A 55 1.70 23.63 22.81
CA PRO A 55 1.45 22.81 21.64
C PRO A 55 2.33 23.26 20.47
N VAL A 56 2.99 22.31 19.81
CA VAL A 56 3.84 22.58 18.64
C VAL A 56 3.03 22.67 17.35
N TYR A 57 1.78 22.21 17.38
CA TYR A 57 0.85 22.25 16.26
C TYR A 57 -0.59 22.17 16.77
N SER A 58 -1.48 22.93 16.14
CA SER A 58 -2.92 22.94 16.42
C SER A 58 -3.72 22.92 15.11
N THR A 59 -4.82 22.18 15.09
CA THR A 59 -5.73 22.06 13.94
C THR A 59 -7.12 21.64 14.42
N ILE A 60 -8.02 21.33 13.49
CA ILE A 60 -9.29 20.63 13.77
C ILE A 60 -9.18 19.15 13.40
N LEU A 61 -9.94 18.31 14.10
CA LEU A 61 -9.87 16.86 13.99
C LEU A 61 -10.01 16.37 12.55
N THR A 62 -10.99 16.89 11.81
CA THR A 62 -11.25 16.45 10.42
C THR A 62 -10.07 16.69 9.49
N ALA A 63 -9.33 17.80 9.67
CA ALA A 63 -8.16 18.09 8.85
C ALA A 63 -7.06 17.05 9.08
N HIS A 64 -6.88 16.60 10.32
CA HIS A 64 -5.96 15.52 10.65
C HIS A 64 -6.45 14.16 10.13
N THR A 65 -7.69 13.76 10.46
CA THR A 65 -8.21 12.41 10.15
C THR A 65 -8.43 12.19 8.66
N GLN A 66 -8.90 13.20 7.91
CA GLN A 66 -9.01 13.11 6.45
C GLN A 66 -7.63 13.02 5.79
N THR A 67 -6.64 13.77 6.26
CA THR A 67 -5.28 13.68 5.75
C THR A 67 -4.70 12.28 5.98
N ALA A 68 -4.79 11.77 7.22
CA ALA A 68 -4.27 10.47 7.57
C ALA A 68 -4.95 9.32 6.80
N SER A 69 -6.28 9.33 6.71
CA SER A 69 -7.03 8.31 5.94
C SER A 69 -6.77 8.39 4.43
N SER A 70 -6.57 9.59 3.88
CA SER A 70 -6.21 9.77 2.46
C SER A 70 -4.82 9.22 2.14
N ILE A 71 -3.83 9.51 2.97
CA ILE A 71 -2.48 8.95 2.84
C ILE A 71 -2.49 7.44 3.02
N ALA A 72 -3.26 6.91 3.97
CA ALA A 72 -3.43 5.48 4.16
C ALA A 72 -4.01 4.78 2.92
N ALA A 73 -4.97 5.40 2.21
CA ALA A 73 -5.49 4.89 0.95
C ALA A 73 -4.44 4.86 -0.17
N LEU A 74 -3.63 5.92 -0.30
CA LEU A 74 -2.52 5.97 -1.26
C LEU A 74 -1.48 4.88 -0.96
N TYR A 75 -1.09 4.70 0.30
CA TYR A 75 -0.16 3.64 0.70
C TYR A 75 -0.74 2.24 0.51
N SER A 76 -2.03 2.05 0.76
CA SER A 76 -2.71 0.77 0.49
C SER A 76 -2.60 0.39 -0.99
N ARG A 77 -2.86 1.35 -1.89
CA ARG A 77 -2.69 1.16 -3.33
C ARG A 77 -1.23 0.86 -3.70
N LEU A 78 -0.27 1.62 -3.18
CA LEU A 78 1.15 1.40 -3.46
C LEU A 78 1.64 0.04 -2.98
N LEU A 79 1.16 -0.43 -1.83
CA LEU A 79 1.47 -1.76 -1.30
C LEU A 79 0.87 -2.87 -2.17
N LEU A 80 -0.37 -2.72 -2.65
CA LEU A 80 -0.96 -3.64 -3.63
C LEU A 80 -0.13 -3.68 -4.93
N GLU A 81 0.27 -2.52 -5.46
CA GLU A 81 1.12 -2.43 -6.66
C GLU A 81 2.50 -3.06 -6.43
N PHE A 82 3.09 -2.89 -5.25
CA PHE A 82 4.31 -3.57 -4.85
C PHE A 82 4.15 -5.10 -4.88
N LEU A 83 3.07 -5.62 -4.30
CA LEU A 83 2.72 -7.05 -4.31
C LEU A 83 2.33 -7.58 -5.70
N GLY A 84 2.16 -6.70 -6.68
CA GLY A 84 1.88 -7.07 -8.07
C GLY A 84 0.41 -7.01 -8.46
N LEU A 85 -0.43 -6.34 -7.67
CA LEU A 85 -1.86 -6.16 -7.92
C LEU A 85 -2.19 -4.71 -8.27
N LYS A 86 -3.24 -4.49 -9.05
CA LYS A 86 -3.80 -3.15 -9.28
C LYS A 86 -5.31 -3.19 -9.54
N SER A 87 -5.98 -2.08 -9.27
CA SER A 87 -7.32 -1.83 -9.84
C SER A 87 -7.20 -1.36 -11.29
N THR A 88 -8.15 -1.74 -12.14
CA THR A 88 -8.19 -1.38 -13.56
C THR A 88 -9.46 -0.63 -13.93
N GLY A 89 -9.45 0.07 -15.07
CA GLY A 89 -10.62 0.29 -15.95
C GLY A 89 -11.96 0.73 -15.35
N LYS A 90 -12.99 0.43 -16.13
CA LYS A 90 -14.43 0.63 -15.87
C LYS A 90 -15.17 -0.54 -16.58
N PRO A 91 -15.84 -1.46 -15.85
CA PRO A 91 -15.92 -1.53 -14.39
C PRO A 91 -14.56 -1.82 -13.74
N SER A 92 -14.40 -1.40 -12.49
CA SER A 92 -13.15 -1.62 -11.77
C SER A 92 -12.99 -3.08 -11.35
N ALA A 93 -11.83 -3.65 -11.63
CA ALA A 93 -11.47 -5.02 -11.26
C ALA A 93 -10.04 -5.10 -10.75
N LEU A 94 -9.82 -5.97 -9.76
CA LEU A 94 -8.49 -6.29 -9.24
C LEU A 94 -7.80 -7.27 -10.20
N VAL A 95 -6.59 -6.93 -10.64
CA VAL A 95 -5.82 -7.77 -11.58
C VAL A 95 -4.35 -7.83 -11.22
N THR A 96 -3.68 -8.88 -11.67
CA THR A 96 -2.21 -8.99 -11.65
C THR A 96 -1.56 -8.02 -12.64
N ILE A 97 -0.53 -7.32 -12.20
CA ILE A 97 0.30 -6.43 -13.02
C ILE A 97 1.11 -7.27 -14.02
N GLN A 98 0.75 -7.16 -15.30
CA GLN A 98 1.42 -7.86 -16.39
C GLN A 98 2.85 -7.34 -16.65
N GLY A 99 3.05 -6.03 -16.55
CA GLY A 99 4.36 -5.39 -16.74
C GLY A 99 4.52 -4.16 -15.85
N ARG A 100 5.75 -3.91 -15.41
CA ARG A 100 6.12 -2.74 -14.61
C ARG A 100 6.74 -1.65 -15.48
N LYS A 101 6.67 -0.40 -15.03
CA LYS A 101 7.44 0.67 -15.68
C LYS A 101 8.92 0.51 -15.31
N ASN A 102 9.80 1.03 -16.16
CA ASN A 102 11.23 1.01 -15.90
C ASN A 102 11.54 1.73 -14.58
N GLY A 103 12.18 1.01 -13.65
CA GLY A 103 12.59 1.54 -12.35
C GLY A 103 11.61 1.29 -11.20
N ASP A 104 10.41 0.76 -11.47
CA ASP A 104 9.50 0.26 -10.43
C ASP A 104 10.09 -1.01 -9.81
N ILE A 105 10.03 -1.09 -8.47
CA ILE A 105 10.47 -2.27 -7.73
C ILE A 105 9.22 -2.96 -7.17
N GLY A 106 9.05 -4.21 -7.57
CA GLY A 106 8.02 -5.11 -7.07
C GLY A 106 8.55 -6.22 -6.17
N ILE A 107 7.61 -6.98 -5.62
CA ILE A 107 7.91 -8.15 -4.81
C ILE A 107 8.77 -9.17 -5.55
N GLU A 108 8.64 -9.29 -6.88
CA GLU A 108 9.38 -10.25 -7.70
C GLU A 108 10.90 -9.99 -7.79
N HIS A 109 11.38 -8.87 -7.27
CA HIS A 109 12.82 -8.58 -7.15
C HIS A 109 13.45 -9.12 -5.87
N TYR A 110 12.65 -9.68 -4.97
CA TYR A 110 13.09 -10.33 -3.74
C TYR A 110 13.06 -11.84 -3.89
N VAL A 111 13.88 -12.53 -3.12
CA VAL A 111 14.01 -13.99 -3.16
C VAL A 111 13.53 -14.62 -1.85
N ARG A 112 13.17 -15.90 -1.88
CA ARG A 112 12.95 -16.75 -0.70
C ARG A 112 14.29 -17.26 -0.16
N ASP A 113 14.24 -18.01 0.94
CA ASP A 113 15.41 -18.67 1.53
C ASP A 113 16.05 -19.74 0.62
N ASP A 114 15.30 -20.25 -0.36
CA ASP A 114 15.80 -21.19 -1.38
C ASP A 114 16.35 -20.48 -2.63
N ASP A 115 16.62 -19.16 -2.55
CA ASP A 115 17.05 -18.28 -3.64
C ASP A 115 16.04 -18.15 -4.82
N SER A 116 14.84 -18.73 -4.72
CA SER A 116 13.80 -18.53 -5.72
C SER A 116 13.18 -17.13 -5.63
N ALA A 117 12.96 -16.48 -6.78
CA ALA A 117 12.26 -15.20 -6.80
C ALA A 117 10.82 -15.32 -6.25
N LEU A 118 10.38 -14.33 -5.50
CA LEU A 118 8.97 -14.19 -5.15
C LEU A 118 8.14 -13.96 -6.41
N SER A 119 6.89 -14.43 -6.37
CA SER A 119 5.95 -14.24 -7.46
C SER A 119 5.02 -13.08 -7.13
N LYS A 120 4.60 -12.34 -8.16
CA LYS A 120 3.47 -11.40 -8.02
C LYS A 120 2.25 -12.16 -7.53
N LEU A 121 1.45 -11.52 -6.69
CA LEU A 121 0.18 -12.08 -6.26
C LEU A 121 -0.83 -12.06 -7.41
N ASP A 122 -1.69 -13.07 -7.38
CA ASP A 122 -2.91 -13.15 -8.18
C ASP A 122 -4.10 -12.60 -7.36
N PRO A 123 -5.17 -12.05 -7.99
CA PRO A 123 -6.35 -11.58 -7.27
C PRO A 123 -6.94 -12.60 -6.30
N SER A 124 -6.81 -13.91 -6.56
CA SER A 124 -7.22 -14.98 -5.63
C SER A 124 -6.56 -14.92 -4.25
N CYS A 125 -5.52 -14.10 -4.03
CA CYS A 125 -4.98 -13.86 -2.69
C CYS A 125 -6.00 -13.26 -1.70
N VAL A 126 -7.13 -12.72 -2.18
CA VAL A 126 -8.25 -12.30 -1.31
C VAL A 126 -8.86 -13.47 -0.53
N ASP A 127 -8.73 -14.71 -1.01
CA ASP A 127 -9.25 -15.91 -0.36
C ASP A 127 -8.49 -16.27 0.94
N TYR A 128 -7.36 -15.61 1.20
CA TYR A 128 -6.70 -15.65 2.49
C TYR A 128 -7.57 -15.05 3.62
N PHE A 129 -8.46 -14.13 3.28
CA PHE A 129 -9.33 -13.45 4.25
C PHE A 129 -10.72 -14.07 4.27
N ALA A 130 -11.35 -14.06 5.45
CA ALA A 130 -12.78 -14.30 5.53
C ALA A 130 -13.54 -13.22 4.74
N ASP A 131 -14.63 -13.61 4.08
CA ASP A 131 -15.45 -12.71 3.27
C ASP A 131 -14.65 -12.04 2.13
N SER A 132 -13.97 -12.88 1.34
CA SER A 132 -13.03 -12.50 0.29
C SER A 132 -13.63 -11.55 -0.75
N SER A 133 -14.92 -11.72 -1.09
CA SER A 133 -15.63 -10.82 -2.00
C SER A 133 -15.70 -9.38 -1.50
N ASN A 134 -15.97 -9.15 -0.21
CA ASN A 134 -15.97 -7.81 0.36
C ASN A 134 -14.55 -7.25 0.52
N VAL A 135 -13.55 -8.09 0.76
CA VAL A 135 -12.14 -7.67 0.80
C VAL A 135 -11.68 -7.21 -0.57
N GLU A 136 -11.96 -7.98 -1.62
CA GLU A 136 -11.67 -7.61 -3.00
C GLU A 136 -12.32 -6.27 -3.37
N ARG A 137 -13.61 -6.13 -3.08
CA ARG A 137 -14.35 -4.88 -3.31
C ARG A 137 -13.73 -3.71 -2.55
N ALA A 138 -13.34 -3.91 -1.28
CA ALA A 138 -12.74 -2.87 -0.46
C ALA A 138 -11.42 -2.37 -1.05
N TRP A 139 -10.56 -3.29 -1.52
CA TRP A 139 -9.29 -2.95 -2.16
C TRP A 139 -9.50 -2.20 -3.47
N ILE A 140 -10.44 -2.63 -4.30
CA ILE A 140 -10.80 -1.95 -5.56
C ILE A 140 -11.29 -0.52 -5.29
N VAL A 141 -12.24 -0.35 -4.38
CA VAL A 141 -12.81 0.96 -4.02
C VAL A 141 -11.74 1.88 -3.43
N THR A 142 -10.83 1.35 -2.61
CA THR A 142 -9.73 2.13 -2.03
C THR A 142 -8.74 2.58 -3.11
N CYS A 143 -8.41 1.71 -4.07
CA CYS A 143 -7.59 2.07 -5.22
C CYS A 143 -8.25 3.16 -6.08
N ASP A 144 -9.56 3.07 -6.31
CA ASP A 144 -10.31 4.07 -7.07
C ASP A 144 -10.39 5.41 -6.32
N PHE A 145 -10.63 5.39 -5.00
CA PHE A 145 -10.56 6.57 -4.13
C PHE A 145 -9.19 7.25 -4.20
N ALA A 146 -8.12 6.47 -4.08
CA ALA A 146 -6.74 6.96 -4.16
C ALA A 146 -6.38 7.49 -5.56
N GLY A 147 -6.89 6.87 -6.62
CA GLY A 147 -6.59 7.23 -8.00
C GLY A 147 -7.44 8.35 -8.58
N GLN A 148 -8.63 8.61 -8.04
CA GLN A 148 -9.57 9.61 -8.55
C GLN A 148 -9.85 10.70 -7.54
N ARG A 149 -10.53 10.38 -6.44
CA ARG A 149 -11.03 11.41 -5.52
C ARG A 149 -9.92 12.22 -4.84
N LEU A 150 -8.75 11.61 -4.62
CA LEU A 150 -7.57 12.31 -4.10
C LEU A 150 -6.72 13.00 -5.18
N ALA A 151 -6.60 12.39 -6.37
CA ALA A 151 -5.71 12.89 -7.43
C ALA A 151 -6.40 13.85 -8.42
N HIS A 152 -7.73 13.78 -8.50
CA HIS A 152 -8.61 14.44 -9.45
C HIS A 152 -9.92 14.86 -8.75
N VAL A 153 -9.84 15.88 -7.89
CA VAL A 153 -10.96 16.42 -7.07
C VAL A 153 -12.27 16.66 -7.85
N THR A 154 -12.20 16.89 -9.17
CA THR A 154 -13.36 17.15 -10.03
C THR A 154 -13.99 15.90 -10.65
N ASP A 155 -13.41 14.72 -10.44
CA ASP A 155 -13.83 13.47 -11.07
C ASP A 155 -14.04 12.34 -10.05
N ASP A 156 -15.28 12.18 -9.56
CA ASP A 156 -15.71 11.09 -8.67
C ASP A 156 -16.54 10.03 -9.40
N TYR A 157 -16.42 9.92 -10.74
CA TYR A 157 -17.36 9.12 -11.53
C TYR A 157 -17.44 7.65 -11.11
N LYS A 158 -16.37 7.07 -10.52
CA LYS A 158 -16.33 5.64 -10.17
C LYS A 158 -17.05 5.36 -8.86
N LEU A 159 -17.01 6.32 -7.95
CA LEU A 159 -17.55 6.16 -6.60
C LEU A 159 -18.96 6.76 -6.51
N ASP A 160 -19.30 7.75 -7.33
CA ASP A 160 -20.66 8.31 -7.46
C ASP A 160 -21.28 8.66 -6.08
N GLY A 161 -20.50 9.32 -5.21
CA GLY A 161 -20.96 9.68 -3.87
C GLY A 161 -21.04 8.54 -2.86
N LEU A 162 -20.53 7.33 -3.18
CA LEU A 162 -20.43 6.21 -2.25
C LEU A 162 -19.69 6.62 -0.98
N ASP A 163 -20.25 6.24 0.18
CA ASP A 163 -19.51 6.27 1.44
C ASP A 163 -18.43 5.18 1.40
N VAL A 164 -17.20 5.63 1.17
CA VAL A 164 -16.02 4.75 1.09
C VAL A 164 -15.51 4.33 2.47
N THR A 165 -16.00 4.91 3.56
CA THR A 165 -15.45 4.71 4.91
C THR A 165 -15.39 3.23 5.32
N PRO A 166 -16.44 2.40 5.13
CA PRO A 166 -16.37 0.97 5.45
C PRO A 166 -15.34 0.22 4.60
N MET A 167 -15.18 0.62 3.33
CA MET A 167 -14.21 0.01 2.41
C MET A 167 -12.78 0.39 2.78
N LEU A 168 -12.54 1.66 3.13
CA LEU A 168 -11.23 2.12 3.61
C LEU A 168 -10.82 1.36 4.87
N ARG A 169 -11.72 1.23 5.86
CA ARG A 169 -11.44 0.48 7.09
C ARG A 169 -11.01 -0.95 6.79
N ARG A 170 -11.80 -1.68 5.99
CA ARG A 170 -11.50 -3.08 5.66
C ARG A 170 -10.17 -3.22 4.91
N THR A 171 -9.86 -2.29 4.00
CA THR A 171 -8.55 -2.27 3.33
C THR A 171 -7.42 -2.02 4.34
N PHE A 172 -7.58 -1.07 5.26
CA PHE A 172 -6.53 -0.75 6.22
C PHE A 172 -6.26 -1.87 7.22
N GLU A 173 -7.27 -2.70 7.52
CA GLU A 173 -7.13 -3.89 8.35
C GLU A 173 -6.42 -5.03 7.60
N THR A 174 -6.74 -5.24 6.33
CA THR A 174 -6.30 -6.43 5.57
C THR A 174 -4.95 -6.27 4.85
N ILE A 175 -4.62 -5.07 4.33
CA ILE A 175 -3.37 -4.86 3.58
C ILE A 175 -2.11 -5.08 4.43
N PRO A 176 -2.01 -4.56 5.67
CA PRO A 176 -0.85 -4.84 6.53
C PRO A 176 -0.63 -6.33 6.77
N GLU A 177 -1.71 -7.10 6.92
CA GLU A 177 -1.65 -8.55 7.12
C GLU A 177 -1.17 -9.26 5.85
N LEU A 178 -1.71 -8.89 4.68
CA LEU A 178 -1.28 -9.42 3.39
C LEU A 178 0.20 -9.16 3.15
N VAL A 179 0.69 -7.95 3.41
CA VAL A 179 2.11 -7.60 3.25
C VAL A 179 2.98 -8.42 4.21
N SER A 180 2.54 -8.62 5.45
CA SER A 180 3.25 -9.47 6.40
C SER A 180 3.38 -10.90 5.89
N HIS A 181 2.28 -11.47 5.41
CA HIS A 181 2.22 -12.85 4.93
C HIS A 181 2.99 -13.06 3.62
N ALA A 182 2.72 -12.23 2.62
CA ALA A 182 3.26 -12.40 1.26
C ALA A 182 4.71 -11.94 1.11
N PHE A 183 5.20 -11.03 1.98
CA PHE A 183 6.53 -10.45 1.85
C PHE A 183 7.40 -10.67 3.08
N PHE A 184 7.02 -10.19 4.26
CA PHE A 184 7.92 -10.25 5.42
C PHE A 184 8.16 -11.67 5.95
N ALA A 185 7.16 -12.55 5.88
CA ALA A 185 7.28 -13.93 6.36
C ALA A 185 8.12 -14.83 5.42
N VAL A 186 8.34 -14.43 4.16
CA VAL A 186 8.90 -15.32 3.13
C VAL A 186 10.10 -14.75 2.37
N ALA A 187 10.28 -13.43 2.31
CA ALA A 187 11.43 -12.86 1.60
C ALA A 187 12.69 -12.88 2.47
N ASN A 188 13.79 -13.23 1.83
CA ASN A 188 15.16 -12.95 2.24
C ASN A 188 15.71 -11.79 1.39
N THR A 189 16.67 -11.04 1.92
CA THR A 189 17.12 -9.77 1.31
C THR A 189 18.32 -9.92 0.39
N GLN A 190 18.60 -11.14 -0.09
CA GLN A 190 19.64 -11.34 -1.08
C GLN A 190 19.15 -10.82 -2.44
N ALA A 191 19.88 -9.89 -3.04
CA ALA A 191 19.63 -9.51 -4.42
C ALA A 191 19.83 -10.75 -5.30
N MET A 192 18.92 -10.99 -6.26
CA MET A 192 19.13 -12.02 -7.29
C MET A 192 20.54 -11.84 -7.85
N ARG A 193 21.43 -12.81 -7.61
CA ARG A 193 22.70 -12.86 -8.32
C ARG A 193 22.33 -12.96 -9.80
N ALA A 194 22.88 -12.05 -10.61
CA ALA A 194 22.76 -12.19 -12.05
C ALA A 194 23.19 -13.62 -12.43
N PRO A 195 22.48 -14.30 -13.34
CA PRO A 195 22.97 -15.58 -13.85
C PRO A 195 24.42 -15.39 -14.29
N PRO A 196 25.31 -16.39 -14.05
CA PRO A 196 26.67 -16.32 -14.53
C PRO A 196 26.61 -15.97 -16.01
N ARG A 197 27.35 -14.93 -16.42
CA ARG A 197 27.56 -14.70 -17.84
C ARG A 197 28.19 -15.99 -18.34
N ASP A 198 27.54 -16.66 -19.28
CA ASP A 198 28.22 -17.65 -20.09
C ASP A 198 29.33 -16.89 -20.82
N ASP A 199 30.50 -16.87 -20.21
CA ASP A 199 31.75 -16.55 -20.87
C ASP A 199 31.97 -17.67 -21.88
N PHE A 200 31.30 -17.57 -23.02
CA PHE A 200 31.69 -18.27 -24.22
C PHE A 200 33.06 -17.73 -24.61
N GLY A 201 34.09 -18.40 -24.09
CA GLY A 201 35.38 -18.45 -24.73
C GLY A 201 35.23 -19.14 -26.08
N LEU A 202 35.32 -18.35 -27.15
CA LEU A 202 36.20 -18.51 -28.31
C LEU A 202 35.85 -17.47 -29.38
#